data_AF-A0A974P1Y3-F1
#
_entry.id   AF-A0A974P1Y3-F1
#
_cell.length_a   1.000
_cell.length_b   1.000
_cell.length_c   1.000
_cell.angle_alpha   90.00
_cell.angle_beta   90.00
_cell.angle_gamma   90.00
#
_symmetry.space_group_name_H-M   'P 1'
#
loop_
_entity.id
_entity.type
_entity.pdbx_description
1 polymer ?
#
loop_
_entity_poly.entity_id
_entity_poly.type
_entity_poly.pdbx_seq_one_letter_code
_entity_poly.pdbx_strand_id
1 'polypeptide(L)'
;MGGRDPGGRGGRIIKVTTLASEGPGSFREALEAKGPRIIVFEVGGVIDLDRKTLKVEEPFVTIAGQTAPSPGITLIRGGMDVSAHDVVMQHIRVRPGEAGQPKKSGWEEDAFSTVSGAYNVIVDHCTFTWATDENLSVSGLRFVGKTPTTGGRPPATASPIPTTSSPRAWPIRPMPRSSIPRVA
;
A
#
# COMPACT_ATOMS: atom_id res chain seq x y z
N MET A 1 4.80 17.17 -3.92
CA MET A 1 5.84 16.12 -4.02
C MET A 1 5.13 14.78 -4.15
N GLY A 2 5.43 13.97 -5.17
CA GLY A 2 4.76 12.69 -5.44
C GLY A 2 5.06 12.26 -6.88
N GLY A 3 6.25 11.73 -7.10
CA GLY A 3 6.72 11.30 -8.41
C GLY A 3 6.22 9.91 -8.78
N ARG A 4 5.87 9.75 -10.06
CA ARG A 4 6.10 8.57 -10.92
C ARG A 4 5.51 7.20 -10.56
N ASP A 5 4.96 6.95 -9.38
CA ASP A 5 4.37 5.63 -9.06
C ASP A 5 2.92 5.56 -9.60
N PRO A 6 2.62 4.71 -10.59
CA PRO A 6 1.30 4.65 -11.21
C PRO A 6 0.21 4.13 -10.26
N GLY A 7 0.57 3.33 -9.23
CA GLY A 7 -0.42 2.64 -8.41
C GLY A 7 -1.44 1.92 -9.29
N GLY A 8 -2.73 2.03 -8.94
CA GLY A 8 -3.84 1.55 -9.75
C GLY A 8 -4.35 2.51 -10.82
N ARG A 9 -3.64 3.61 -11.14
CA ARG A 9 -4.14 4.66 -12.04
C ARG A 9 -4.49 4.11 -13.42
N GLY A 10 -5.69 4.44 -13.92
CA GLY A 10 -6.21 3.93 -15.19
C GLY A 10 -6.73 2.50 -15.13
N GLY A 11 -6.63 1.85 -13.97
CA GLY A 11 -7.20 0.55 -13.69
C GLY A 11 -8.69 0.58 -13.38
N ARG A 12 -9.26 -0.61 -13.18
CA ARG A 12 -10.67 -0.78 -12.79
C ARG A 12 -10.90 -0.40 -11.33
N ILE A 13 -12.07 0.15 -11.02
CA ILE A 13 -12.49 0.37 -9.64
C ILE A 13 -13.11 -0.93 -9.11
N ILE A 14 -12.61 -1.42 -7.98
CA ILE A 14 -13.16 -2.58 -7.27
C ILE A 14 -13.68 -2.10 -5.92
N LYS A 15 -14.94 -2.43 -5.63
CA LYS A 15 -15.62 -2.02 -4.39
C LYS A 15 -15.58 -3.16 -3.38
N VAL A 16 -15.06 -2.88 -2.20
CA VAL A 16 -15.21 -3.74 -1.02
C VAL A 16 -16.56 -3.45 -0.40
N THR A 17 -17.42 -4.46 -0.34
CA THR A 17 -18.83 -4.35 0.07
C THR A 17 -19.16 -5.17 1.31
N THR A 18 -18.20 -5.93 1.84
CA THR A 18 -18.36 -6.71 3.07
C THR A 18 -17.14 -6.59 3.97
N LEU A 19 -17.36 -6.72 5.29
CA LEU A 19 -16.30 -6.82 6.31
C LEU A 19 -15.86 -8.27 6.57
N ALA A 20 -16.44 -9.24 5.86
CA ALA A 20 -15.95 -10.62 5.89
C ALA A 20 -14.50 -10.67 5.35
N SER A 21 -13.66 -11.51 5.96
CA SER A 21 -12.24 -11.62 5.61
C SER A 21 -11.98 -12.28 4.26
N GLU A 22 -12.93 -13.07 3.77
CA GLU A 22 -12.84 -13.85 2.54
C GLU A 22 -14.21 -13.89 1.84
N GLY A 23 -14.20 -14.30 0.56
CA GLY A 23 -15.39 -14.45 -0.26
C GLY A 23 -15.79 -13.19 -1.04
N PRO A 24 -16.92 -13.26 -1.77
CA PRO A 24 -17.35 -12.20 -2.68
C PRO A 24 -17.51 -10.84 -1.99
N GLY A 25 -16.92 -9.80 -2.60
CA GLY A 25 -16.95 -8.42 -2.12
C GLY A 25 -15.98 -8.12 -0.96
N SER A 26 -15.19 -9.10 -0.52
CA SER A 26 -14.22 -8.92 0.56
C SER A 26 -12.99 -8.12 0.12
N PHE A 27 -12.28 -7.54 1.09
CA PHE A 27 -11.02 -6.86 0.81
C PHE A 27 -9.97 -7.82 0.23
N ARG A 28 -9.92 -9.08 0.70
CA ARG A 28 -9.01 -10.11 0.19
C ARG A 28 -9.25 -10.41 -1.29
N GLU A 29 -10.51 -10.60 -1.69
CA GLU A 29 -10.86 -10.82 -3.11
C GLU A 29 -10.43 -9.62 -3.98
N ALA A 30 -10.64 -8.40 -3.50
CA ALA A 30 -10.22 -7.19 -4.22
C ALA A 30 -8.68 -7.09 -4.37
N LEU A 31 -7.91 -7.55 -3.38
CA LEU A 31 -6.45 -7.61 -3.45
C LEU A 31 -5.95 -8.66 -4.44
N GLU A 32 -6.63 -9.81 -4.54
CA GLU A 32 -6.26 -10.92 -5.43
C GLU A 32 -6.66 -10.70 -6.89
N ALA A 33 -7.55 -9.74 -7.14
CA ALA A 33 -8.04 -9.42 -8.47
C ALA A 33 -6.90 -9.00 -9.42
N LYS A 34 -6.82 -9.65 -10.58
CA LYS A 34 -5.76 -9.41 -11.56
C LYS A 34 -5.83 -8.02 -12.22
N GLY A 35 -4.66 -7.52 -12.62
CA GLY A 35 -4.51 -6.28 -13.39
C GLY A 35 -4.63 -5.00 -12.58
N PRO A 36 -4.37 -3.83 -13.22
CA PRO A 36 -4.38 -2.54 -12.55
C PRO A 36 -5.74 -2.23 -11.93
N ARG A 37 -5.75 -1.83 -10.65
CA ARG A 37 -7.00 -1.65 -9.91
C ARG A 37 -6.92 -0.61 -8.79
N ILE A 38 -8.04 0.07 -8.58
CA ILE A 38 -8.25 0.98 -7.46
C ILE A 38 -9.30 0.33 -6.56
N ILE A 39 -8.90 0.00 -5.34
CA ILE A 39 -9.77 -0.60 -4.33
C ILE A 39 -10.37 0.53 -3.49
N VAL A 40 -11.69 0.60 -3.47
CA VAL A 40 -12.49 1.54 -2.67
C VAL A 40 -13.41 0.77 -1.74
N PHE A 41 -13.86 1.40 -0.66
CA PHE A 41 -14.65 0.76 0.39
C PHE A 41 -16.04 1.39 0.48
N GLU A 42 -17.09 0.58 0.33
CA GLU A 42 -18.48 0.99 0.60
C GLU A 42 -18.91 0.66 2.04
N VAL A 43 -18.10 -0.11 2.75
CA VAL A 43 -18.28 -0.48 4.16
C VAL A 43 -17.14 0.08 5.03
N GLY A 44 -17.42 0.33 6.30
CA GLY A 44 -16.45 0.80 7.29
C GLY A 44 -16.59 -0.02 8.58
N GLY A 45 -15.47 -0.33 9.22
CA GLY A 45 -15.46 -1.14 10.43
C GLY A 45 -14.20 -1.99 10.59
N VAL A 46 -14.35 -3.07 11.36
CA VAL A 46 -13.28 -4.02 11.65
C VAL A 46 -13.41 -5.22 10.72
N ILE A 47 -12.30 -5.62 10.09
CA ILE A 47 -12.17 -6.88 9.36
C ILE A 47 -11.29 -7.79 10.23
N ASP A 48 -11.87 -8.87 10.76
CA ASP A 48 -11.14 -9.92 11.48
C ASP A 48 -10.56 -10.90 10.49
N LEU A 49 -9.23 -10.91 10.36
CA LEU A 49 -8.53 -11.73 9.38
C LEU A 49 -8.41 -13.21 9.75
N ASP A 50 -8.99 -13.63 10.88
CA ASP A 50 -8.97 -15.01 11.38
C ASP A 50 -7.59 -15.68 11.32
N ARG A 51 -6.57 -14.94 11.77
CA ARG A 51 -5.17 -15.38 11.84
C ARG A 51 -4.54 -15.68 10.48
N LYS A 52 -4.99 -14.98 9.44
CA LYS A 52 -4.43 -15.08 8.08
C LYS A 52 -3.95 -13.71 7.57
N THR A 53 -2.67 -13.62 7.25
CA THR A 53 -2.07 -12.45 6.60
C THR A 53 -2.74 -12.17 5.23
N LEU A 54 -3.03 -10.90 4.94
CA LEU A 54 -3.41 -10.47 3.59
C LEU A 54 -2.17 -10.39 2.71
N LYS A 55 -2.28 -10.82 1.45
CA LYS A 55 -1.16 -10.76 0.51
C LYS A 55 -1.47 -9.86 -0.67
N VAL A 56 -0.56 -8.92 -0.95
CA VAL A 56 -0.61 -8.04 -2.11
C VAL A 56 0.45 -8.51 -3.10
N GLU A 57 0.06 -9.48 -3.93
CA GLU A 57 0.94 -10.13 -4.93
C GLU A 57 0.73 -9.55 -6.34
N GLU A 58 -0.43 -8.96 -6.61
CA GLU A 58 -0.76 -8.38 -7.91
C GLU A 58 -0.38 -6.88 -7.95
N PRO A 59 0.49 -6.45 -8.88
CA PRO A 59 1.02 -5.08 -8.95
C PRO A 59 -0.04 -4.08 -9.43
N PHE A 60 0.34 -2.80 -9.47
CA PHE A 60 -0.49 -1.69 -9.95
C PHE A 60 -1.81 -1.57 -9.18
N VAL A 61 -1.72 -1.39 -7.87
CA VAL A 61 -2.88 -1.31 -6.99
C VAL A 61 -2.86 -0.04 -6.15
N THR A 62 -4.02 0.61 -6.06
CA THR A 62 -4.27 1.68 -5.08
C THR A 62 -5.35 1.25 -4.12
N ILE A 63 -5.04 1.19 -2.83
CA ILE A 63 -5.97 0.92 -1.73
C ILE A 63 -6.35 2.28 -1.12
N ALA A 64 -7.55 2.76 -1.46
CA ALA A 64 -8.04 4.08 -1.08
C ALA A 64 -8.91 4.02 0.18
N GLY A 65 -8.29 3.79 1.35
CA GLY A 65 -9.00 3.63 2.63
C GLY A 65 -9.85 4.83 3.06
N GLN A 66 -9.54 6.04 2.59
CA GLN A 66 -10.31 7.26 2.86
C GLN A 66 -11.73 7.24 2.27
N THR A 67 -12.03 6.28 1.38
CA THR A 67 -13.38 6.10 0.82
C THR A 67 -14.33 5.37 1.77
N ALA A 68 -13.79 4.65 2.76
CA ALA A 68 -14.60 3.92 3.72
C ALA A 68 -15.46 4.88 4.56
N PRO A 69 -16.75 4.57 4.78
CA PRO A 69 -17.56 5.25 5.78
C PRO A 69 -16.92 5.20 7.17
N SER A 70 -17.31 6.13 8.05
CA SER A 70 -16.90 6.11 9.46
C SER A 70 -17.19 4.73 10.08
N PRO A 71 -16.25 4.12 10.84
CA PRO A 71 -15.01 4.71 11.36
C PRO A 71 -13.77 4.52 10.45
N GLY A 72 -13.95 4.13 9.19
CA GLY A 72 -12.88 3.67 8.31
C GLY A 72 -12.58 2.18 8.49
N ILE A 73 -11.49 1.68 7.91
CA ILE A 73 -11.13 0.25 7.97
C ILE A 73 -10.04 -0.01 9.01
N THR A 74 -10.28 -1.02 9.85
CA THR A 74 -9.28 -1.58 10.76
C THR A 74 -9.18 -3.08 10.53
N LEU A 75 -7.97 -3.57 10.28
CA LEU A 75 -7.66 -4.99 10.21
C LEU A 75 -7.20 -5.49 11.57
N ILE A 76 -7.67 -6.67 12.00
CA ILE A 76 -7.22 -7.31 13.25
C ILE A 76 -6.89 -8.78 13.03
N ARG A 77 -6.13 -9.37 13.96
CA ARG A 77 -5.82 -10.81 13.99
C ARG A 77 -5.17 -11.30 12.70
N GLY A 78 -4.32 -10.46 12.11
CA GLY A 78 -3.53 -10.74 10.91
C GLY A 78 -2.88 -9.46 10.41
N GLY A 79 -1.82 -9.63 9.62
CA GLY A 79 -1.06 -8.57 8.98
C GLY A 79 -1.38 -8.35 7.51
N MET A 80 -0.48 -7.65 6.83
CA MET A 80 -0.49 -7.52 5.39
C MET A 80 0.94 -7.55 4.82
N ASP A 81 1.17 -8.46 3.88
CA ASP A 81 2.42 -8.62 3.16
C ASP A 81 2.31 -8.08 1.75
N VAL A 82 3.26 -7.25 1.35
CA VAL A 82 3.39 -6.74 -0.01
C VAL A 82 4.60 -7.39 -0.66
N SER A 83 4.36 -8.17 -1.72
CA SER A 83 5.40 -8.81 -2.55
C SER A 83 5.39 -8.33 -4.00
N ALA A 84 4.60 -7.29 -4.29
CA ALA A 84 4.41 -6.71 -5.62
C ALA A 84 5.09 -5.33 -5.78
N HIS A 85 4.81 -4.65 -6.89
CA HIS A 85 5.30 -3.30 -7.16
C HIS A 85 4.19 -2.35 -7.61
N ASP A 86 4.49 -1.05 -7.53
CA ASP A 86 3.56 0.04 -7.82
C ASP A 86 2.27 -0.10 -6.99
N VAL A 87 2.46 -0.13 -5.67
CA VAL A 87 1.42 -0.29 -4.65
C VAL A 87 1.26 1.02 -3.91
N VAL A 88 0.03 1.53 -3.82
CA VAL A 88 -0.30 2.69 -2.99
C VAL A 88 -1.32 2.26 -1.95
N MET A 89 -1.03 2.47 -0.67
CA MET A 89 -1.93 2.17 0.44
C MET A 89 -2.14 3.44 1.27
N GLN A 90 -3.40 3.80 1.48
CA GLN A 90 -3.76 4.98 2.24
C GLN A 90 -4.88 4.74 3.25
N HIS A 91 -4.79 5.40 4.41
CA HIS A 91 -5.88 5.51 5.41
C HIS A 91 -6.44 4.16 5.91
N ILE A 92 -5.60 3.13 6.02
CA ILE A 92 -5.96 1.85 6.63
C ILE A 92 -5.26 1.72 7.98
N ARG A 93 -5.92 1.05 8.94
CA ARG A 93 -5.33 0.70 10.22
C ARG A 93 -5.13 -0.81 10.31
N VAL A 94 -3.97 -1.26 10.78
CA VAL A 94 -3.68 -2.69 10.97
C VAL A 94 -3.22 -2.94 12.40
N ARG A 95 -3.90 -3.89 13.06
CA ARG A 95 -3.71 -4.21 14.48
C ARG A 95 -3.78 -5.72 14.73
N PRO A 96 -2.73 -6.48 14.35
CA PRO A 96 -2.76 -7.94 14.45
C PRO A 96 -3.06 -8.42 15.87
N GLY A 97 -2.40 -7.83 16.87
CA GLY A 97 -2.50 -8.23 18.26
C GLY A 97 -2.04 -9.67 18.48
N GLU A 98 -2.27 -10.18 19.69
CA GLU A 98 -1.94 -11.56 20.04
C GLU A 98 -2.93 -12.59 19.44
N ALA A 99 -3.97 -12.13 18.75
CA ALA A 99 -4.98 -12.94 18.08
C ALA A 99 -5.60 -14.10 18.91
N GLY A 100 -5.61 -13.96 20.24
CA GLY A 100 -6.09 -14.99 21.18
C GLY A 100 -5.11 -16.15 21.40
N GLN A 101 -3.86 -16.01 20.95
CA GLN A 101 -2.83 -17.03 21.06
C GLN A 101 -2.19 -17.02 22.46
N PRO A 102 -1.78 -18.20 22.99
CA PRO A 102 -1.05 -18.26 24.24
C PRO A 102 0.34 -17.64 24.08
N LYS A 103 0.93 -17.21 25.20
CA LYS A 103 2.32 -16.76 25.21
C LYS A 103 3.25 -17.87 24.72
N LYS A 104 4.26 -17.51 23.92
CA LYS A 104 5.22 -18.46 23.31
C LYS A 104 4.57 -19.48 22.37
N SER A 105 3.44 -19.14 21.76
CA SER A 105 2.79 -19.93 20.70
C SER A 105 3.55 -19.95 19.37
N GLY A 106 4.49 -19.03 19.18
CA GLY A 106 5.10 -18.73 17.87
C GLY A 106 4.26 -17.79 17.01
N TRP A 107 3.26 -17.12 17.59
CA TRP A 107 2.51 -16.07 16.90
C TRP A 107 3.32 -14.78 16.81
N GLU A 108 3.99 -14.61 15.68
CA GLU A 108 4.86 -13.49 15.34
C GLU A 108 4.29 -12.85 14.05
N GLU A 109 3.33 -11.95 14.21
CA GLU A 109 2.62 -11.35 13.08
C GLU A 109 2.95 -9.85 12.99
N ASP A 110 3.47 -9.47 11.83
CA ASP A 110 3.70 -8.09 11.44
C ASP A 110 2.38 -7.40 11.12
N ALA A 111 2.28 -6.09 11.38
CA ALA A 111 1.13 -5.32 10.92
C ALA A 111 1.24 -4.96 9.43
N PHE A 112 2.45 -4.72 8.93
CA PHE A 112 2.71 -4.51 7.51
C PHE A 112 4.14 -4.85 7.19
N SER A 113 4.34 -5.63 6.13
CA SER A 113 5.67 -6.00 5.67
C SER A 113 5.80 -5.91 4.15
N THR A 114 6.91 -5.35 3.68
CA THR A 114 7.36 -5.64 2.31
C THR A 114 8.23 -6.90 2.33
N VAL A 115 8.02 -7.78 1.36
CA VAL A 115 8.73 -9.06 1.23
C VAL A 115 9.12 -9.33 -0.22
N SER A 116 9.99 -10.32 -0.44
CA SER A 116 10.29 -10.89 -1.78
C SER A 116 10.73 -9.91 -2.87
N GLY A 117 11.22 -8.72 -2.50
CA GLY A 117 11.72 -7.72 -3.45
C GLY A 117 10.68 -6.73 -3.96
N ALA A 118 9.60 -6.48 -3.20
CA ALA A 118 8.67 -5.39 -3.49
C ALA A 118 9.37 -4.03 -3.67
N TYR A 119 8.88 -3.20 -4.58
CA TYR A 119 9.43 -1.89 -4.90
C TYR A 119 8.32 -0.93 -5.35
N ASN A 120 8.57 0.39 -5.32
CA ASN A 120 7.55 1.42 -5.59
C ASN A 120 6.28 1.22 -4.73
N VAL A 121 6.47 1.12 -3.41
CA VAL A 121 5.39 0.98 -2.43
C VAL A 121 5.24 2.28 -1.66
N ILE A 122 4.08 2.92 -1.78
CA ILE A 122 3.70 4.12 -1.04
C ILE A 122 2.75 3.71 0.09
N VAL A 123 3.14 4.00 1.32
CA VAL A 123 2.30 3.86 2.52
C VAL A 123 2.10 5.26 3.11
N ASP A 124 0.86 5.75 3.09
CA ASP A 124 0.56 7.15 3.42
C ASP A 124 -0.70 7.26 4.31
N HIS A 125 -0.60 7.99 5.43
CA HIS A 125 -1.69 8.12 6.41
C HIS A 125 -2.26 6.80 6.96
N CYS A 126 -1.47 5.73 6.99
CA CYS A 126 -1.84 4.47 7.63
C CYS A 126 -1.47 4.46 9.12
N THR A 127 -2.11 3.58 9.90
CA THR A 127 -1.74 3.33 11.30
C THR A 127 -1.40 1.86 11.49
N PHE A 128 -0.21 1.58 11.99
CA PHE A 128 0.22 0.22 12.33
C PHE A 128 0.56 0.18 13.82
N THR A 129 -0.14 -0.66 14.57
CA THR A 129 0.00 -0.74 16.03
C THR A 129 -0.31 -2.14 16.52
N TRP A 130 0.31 -2.56 17.63
CA TRP A 130 0.03 -3.84 18.29
C TRP A 130 0.35 -5.08 17.43
N ALA A 131 1.30 -4.99 16.50
CA ALA A 131 1.95 -6.19 15.99
C ALA A 131 2.65 -6.93 17.13
N THR A 132 2.73 -8.26 17.04
CA THR A 132 3.51 -9.06 18.01
C THR A 132 4.97 -9.22 17.60
N ASP A 133 5.26 -8.98 16.32
CA ASP A 133 6.61 -8.80 15.81
C ASP A 133 6.80 -7.33 15.39
N GLU A 134 6.70 -6.98 14.10
CA GLU A 134 6.94 -5.61 13.63
C GLU A 134 5.67 -4.85 13.23
N ASN A 135 5.55 -3.59 13.69
CA ASN A 135 4.44 -2.75 13.21
C ASN A 135 4.62 -2.37 11.73
N LEU A 136 5.86 -2.18 11.27
CA LEU A 136 6.16 -1.93 9.87
C LEU A 136 7.56 -2.44 9.57
N SER A 137 7.66 -3.41 8.68
CA SER A 137 8.93 -3.99 8.25
C SER A 137 9.16 -3.74 6.75
N VAL A 138 10.34 -3.23 6.40
CA VAL A 138 10.73 -3.07 4.99
C VAL A 138 11.86 -4.03 4.70
N SER A 139 11.48 -5.22 4.21
CA SER A 139 12.41 -6.27 3.86
C SER A 139 12.34 -6.57 2.36
N GLY A 140 13.35 -7.30 1.89
CA GLY A 140 13.45 -7.75 0.52
C GLY A 140 14.37 -8.95 0.43
N LEU A 141 14.64 -9.41 -0.78
CA LEU A 141 15.59 -10.51 -0.98
C LEU A 141 16.94 -10.16 -0.35
N ARG A 142 17.39 -11.00 0.59
CA ARG A 142 18.75 -10.90 1.14
C ARG A 142 19.80 -11.38 0.12
N PHE A 143 19.44 -12.39 -0.69
CA PHE A 143 20.28 -13.01 -1.73
C PHE A 143 19.41 -13.42 -2.94
N VAL A 144 20.02 -13.50 -4.13
CA VAL A 144 19.39 -14.09 -5.34
C VAL A 144 19.56 -15.60 -5.32
N GLY A 145 18.74 -16.32 -4.55
CA GLY A 145 18.81 -17.79 -4.44
C GLY A 145 18.57 -18.30 -3.02
N LYS A 146 18.59 -19.62 -2.84
CA LYS A 146 18.25 -20.26 -1.55
C LYS A 146 19.30 -20.09 -0.46
N THR A 147 20.55 -19.78 -0.78
CA THR A 147 21.64 -19.63 0.21
C THR A 147 22.58 -18.46 -0.12
N PRO A 148 23.32 -17.94 0.89
CA PRO A 148 24.29 -16.85 0.69
C PRO A 148 25.42 -17.17 -0.30
N THR A 149 25.70 -18.45 -0.54
CA THR A 149 26.82 -18.90 -1.38
C THR A 149 26.41 -19.24 -2.80
N THR A 150 25.16 -19.64 -3.03
CA THR A 150 24.63 -19.91 -4.38
C THR A 150 23.98 -18.67 -5.02
N GLY A 151 23.63 -17.67 -4.21
CA GLY A 151 22.97 -16.45 -4.67
C GLY A 151 23.78 -15.20 -4.43
N GLY A 152 24.14 -14.49 -5.50
CA GLY A 152 24.72 -13.15 -5.39
C GLY A 152 23.77 -12.18 -4.68
N ARG A 153 24.30 -11.06 -4.18
CA ARG A 153 23.45 -9.99 -3.64
C ARG A 153 22.51 -9.51 -4.76
N PRO A 154 21.19 -9.35 -4.52
CA PRO A 154 20.30 -8.81 -5.54
C PRO A 154 20.82 -7.44 -5.98
N PRO A 155 20.72 -7.13 -7.29
CA PRO A 155 21.13 -5.83 -7.78
C PRO A 155 20.36 -4.77 -6.98
N ALA A 156 21.07 -3.79 -6.43
CA ALA A 156 20.43 -2.65 -5.81
C ALA A 156 19.67 -1.91 -6.92
N THR A 157 18.37 -2.14 -7.04
CA THR A 157 17.50 -1.32 -7.87
C THR A 157 17.31 0.02 -7.19
N ALA A 158 18.39 0.79 -7.08
CA ALA A 158 18.26 2.23 -6.95
C ALA A 158 17.70 2.70 -8.30
N SER A 159 16.40 2.93 -8.37
CA SER A 159 15.82 3.72 -9.45
C SER A 159 16.63 5.01 -9.50
N PRO A 160 17.32 5.35 -10.62
CA PRO A 160 18.17 6.52 -10.65
C PRO A 160 17.28 7.73 -10.37
N ILE A 161 17.54 8.42 -9.26
CA ILE A 161 17.03 9.77 -9.05
C ILE A 161 17.47 10.53 -10.30
N PRO A 162 16.55 11.03 -11.15
CA PRO A 162 16.94 11.74 -12.35
C PRO A 162 17.63 13.04 -11.91
N THR A 163 18.95 13.07 -11.99
CA THR A 163 19.74 14.29 -11.95
C THR A 163 19.46 15.04 -13.25
N THR A 164 18.31 15.72 -13.32
CA THR A 164 18.07 16.70 -14.37
C THR A 164 18.75 18.01 -13.98
N SER A 165 20.07 18.06 -14.08
CA SER A 165 20.78 19.31 -14.34
C SER A 165 20.62 19.65 -15.82
N SER A 166 19.42 20.10 -16.20
CA SER A 166 19.20 20.79 -17.47
C SER A 166 18.34 22.02 -17.17
N PRO A 167 18.90 23.24 -17.23
CA PRO A 167 18.10 24.45 -17.04
C PRO A 167 17.33 24.69 -18.34
N ARG A 168 16.20 24.01 -18.51
CA ARG A 168 15.18 24.48 -19.46
C ARG A 168 14.31 25.48 -18.72
N ALA A 169 14.68 26.75 -18.87
CA ALA A 169 13.81 27.87 -18.55
C ALA A 169 12.49 27.68 -19.31
N TRP A 170 11.39 27.63 -18.57
CA TRP A 170 10.06 27.73 -19.14
C TRP A 170 9.84 29.17 -19.60
N PRO A 171 9.32 29.43 -20.82
CA PRO A 171 8.95 30.78 -21.19
C PRO A 171 7.76 31.21 -20.33
N ILE A 172 7.98 32.19 -19.46
CA ILE A 172 6.92 32.88 -18.73
C ILE A 172 6.07 33.60 -19.78
N ARG A 173 4.88 33.06 -20.08
CA ARG A 173 3.87 33.83 -20.81
C ARG A 173 3.27 34.84 -19.82
N PRO A 174 3.32 36.15 -20.09
CA PRO A 174 2.65 37.11 -19.24
C PRO A 174 1.13 36.87 -19.30
N MET A 175 0.50 36.82 -18.13
CA MET A 175 -0.95 36.77 -18.00
C MET A 175 -1.56 38.06 -18.58
N PRO A 176 -2.67 37.99 -19.33
CA PRO A 176 -3.38 39.19 -19.72
C PRO A 176 -3.90 39.91 -18.47
N ARG A 177 -3.60 41.20 -18.35
CA ARG A 177 -4.13 42.05 -17.27
C ARG A 177 -5.64 42.16 -17.45
N SER A 178 -6.39 41.57 -16.53
CA SER A 178 -7.80 41.88 -16.33
C SER A 178 -7.92 43.35 -15.92
N SER A 179 -8.58 44.16 -16.75
CA SER A 179 -8.94 45.54 -16.43
C SER A 179 -10.13 45.53 -15.47
N ILE A 180 -9.89 45.82 -14.20
CA ILE A 180 -10.95 46.08 -13.22
C ILE A 180 -11.57 47.45 -13.57
N PRO A 181 -12.90 47.55 -13.81
CA PRO A 181 -13.53 48.84 -14.01
C PRO A 181 -13.57 49.60 -12.67
N ARG A 182 -13.13 50.86 -12.69
CA ARG A 182 -13.33 51.78 -11.56
C ARG A 182 -14.83 52.05 -11.42
N VAL A 183 -15.36 51.81 -10.24
CA VAL A 183 -16.67 52.31 -9.84
C VAL A 183 -16.52 53.81 -9.56
N ALA A 184 -17.48 54.58 -10.05
CA ALA A 184 -17.56 56.04 -9.99
C ALA A 184 -17.61 56.58 -8.55
#